data_AF-A0A811NNN8-F1
#
_entry.id   AF-A0A811NNN8-F1
#
_cell.length_a   1.000
_cell.length_b   1.000
_cell.length_c   1.000
_cell.angle_alpha   90.00
_cell.angle_beta   90.00
_cell.angle_gamma   90.00
#
_symmetry.space_group_name_H-M   'P 1'
#
loop_
_entity.id
_entity.type
_entity.pdbx_description
1 polymer ?
#
loop_
_entity_poly.entity_id
_entity_poly.type
_entity_poly.pdbx_seq_one_letter_code
_entity_poly.pdbx_strand_id
1 'polypeptide(L)'
;MADHHHGQPPDGDGRRAGLVGGAGGGGDLEIKEQDRLLPIANVGRIMKQILPPNAKISKEAKETMQECVSEFISFVTGEASDKCHKEKRKTVNGDDVCWAFGALGFDDYVDPMRRYLHKYRVLEGDRAAAAASSRGGGGPGGPGGGPTDHHPASTSSAAGPRAAAGHFMFGAAMDRPDNNTSSRPF
;
A
#
# COMPACT_ATOMS: atom_id res chain seq x y z
N MET A 1 -32.53 38.69 70.79
CA MET A 1 -32.22 38.87 69.36
C MET A 1 -31.03 38.01 69.00
N ALA A 2 -31.28 36.83 68.43
CA ALA A 2 -30.27 35.98 67.81
C ALA A 2 -30.87 35.57 66.48
N ASP A 3 -30.43 36.22 65.40
CA ASP A 3 -30.89 35.91 64.04
C ASP A 3 -29.84 35.03 63.35
N HIS A 4 -30.25 33.79 63.12
CA HIS A 4 -29.58 32.81 62.29
C HIS A 4 -29.97 33.08 60.83
N HIS A 5 -29.00 33.40 59.97
CA HIS A 5 -29.21 33.27 58.53
C HIS A 5 -28.23 32.24 57.92
N HIS A 6 -28.87 31.13 57.57
CA HIS A 6 -28.44 29.99 56.78
C HIS A 6 -27.92 30.43 55.40
N GLY A 7 -26.68 30.06 55.08
CA GLY A 7 -26.15 30.09 53.71
C GLY A 7 -26.34 28.72 53.05
N GLN A 8 -27.26 28.66 52.09
CA GLN A 8 -27.59 27.49 51.29
C GLN A 8 -26.56 27.30 50.16
N PRO A 9 -25.92 26.13 49.98
CA PRO A 9 -25.20 25.81 48.76
C PRO A 9 -26.19 25.42 47.64
N PRO A 10 -25.89 25.74 46.37
CA PRO A 10 -26.80 25.45 45.26
C PRO A 10 -26.88 23.94 44.96
N ASP A 11 -28.11 23.48 44.79
CA ASP A 11 -28.49 22.19 44.25
C ASP A 11 -28.02 22.03 42.79
N GLY A 12 -27.30 20.93 42.54
CA GLY A 12 -26.88 20.47 41.23
C GLY A 12 -27.01 18.95 41.16
N ASP A 13 -28.24 18.54 40.87
CA ASP A 13 -28.77 17.20 40.62
C ASP A 13 -27.91 16.35 39.63
N GLY A 14 -27.99 15.02 39.76
CA GLY A 14 -27.97 14.21 38.53
C GLY A 14 -27.14 12.93 38.43
N ARG A 15 -27.34 11.97 39.35
CA ARG A 15 -27.37 10.51 39.05
C ARG A 15 -26.05 9.76 38.78
N ARG A 16 -25.55 9.14 39.85
CA ARG A 16 -25.01 7.76 39.81
C ARG A 16 -26.16 6.77 39.67
N ALA A 17 -26.16 5.95 38.61
CA ALA A 17 -26.79 4.63 38.60
C ALA A 17 -26.35 3.82 37.37
N GLY A 18 -26.00 2.56 37.58
CA GLY A 18 -26.18 1.51 36.58
C GLY A 18 -24.92 0.97 35.91
N LEU A 19 -24.31 -0.03 36.54
CA LEU A 19 -23.67 -1.11 35.80
C LEU A 19 -24.73 -1.79 34.91
N VAL A 20 -24.53 -1.72 33.60
CA VAL A 20 -24.97 -2.69 32.57
C VAL A 20 -23.87 -2.57 31.51
N GLY A 21 -23.00 -3.56 31.29
CA GLY A 21 -23.40 -4.90 30.88
C GLY A 21 -23.69 -4.88 29.37
N GLY A 22 -22.66 -4.70 28.54
CA GLY A 22 -22.78 -4.66 27.09
C GLY A 22 -21.56 -5.30 26.44
N ALA A 23 -21.48 -6.63 26.55
CA ALA A 23 -20.61 -7.45 25.75
C ALA A 23 -20.91 -7.23 24.26
N GLY A 24 -19.87 -7.01 23.45
CA GLY A 24 -20.02 -6.96 22.00
C GLY A 24 -18.75 -6.46 21.33
N GLY A 25 -17.90 -7.38 20.86
CA GLY A 25 -16.84 -7.03 19.93
C GLY A 25 -15.49 -7.73 20.08
N GLY A 26 -15.38 -8.84 20.80
CA GLY A 26 -14.17 -9.68 20.81
C GLY A 26 -13.84 -10.36 19.46
N GLY A 27 -14.49 -9.97 18.36
CA GLY A 27 -14.31 -10.54 17.02
C GLY A 27 -13.80 -9.57 15.96
N ASP A 28 -13.60 -8.28 16.28
CA ASP A 28 -13.16 -7.28 15.29
C ASP A 28 -11.62 -7.19 15.15
N LEU A 29 -10.89 -7.70 16.15
CA LEU A 29 -9.42 -7.72 16.16
C LEU A 29 -8.87 -8.96 15.43
N GLU A 30 -9.47 -10.13 15.64
CA GLU A 30 -8.98 -11.41 15.13
C GLU A 30 -9.24 -11.59 13.63
N ILE A 31 -10.34 -11.02 13.11
CA ILE A 31 -10.67 -11.05 11.67
C ILE A 31 -9.76 -10.09 10.86
N LYS A 32 -9.15 -9.06 11.48
CA LYS A 32 -8.33 -8.06 10.78
C LYS A 32 -6.84 -8.37 10.75
N GLU A 33 -6.35 -9.31 11.57
CA GLU A 33 -4.92 -9.62 11.61
C GLU A 33 -4.49 -10.45 10.41
N GLN A 34 -5.28 -11.45 10.01
CA GLN A 34 -5.00 -12.25 8.82
C GLN A 34 -4.98 -11.41 7.53
N ASP A 35 -5.81 -10.37 7.43
CA ASP A 35 -5.81 -9.43 6.30
C ASP A 35 -4.50 -8.63 6.17
N ARG A 36 -3.74 -8.50 7.26
CA ARG A 36 -2.45 -7.79 7.30
C ARG A 36 -1.26 -8.71 7.01
N LEU A 37 -1.46 -10.02 7.04
CA LEU A 37 -0.42 -11.00 6.81
C LEU A 37 -0.28 -11.30 5.32
N LEU A 38 0.96 -11.41 4.84
CA LEU A 38 1.20 -11.90 3.48
C LEU A 38 0.86 -13.39 3.37
N PRO A 39 0.42 -13.90 2.21
CA PRO A 39 0.15 -15.33 2.07
C PRO A 39 1.35 -16.20 2.47
N ILE A 40 1.14 -17.12 3.43
CA ILE A 40 2.20 -17.97 4.00
C ILE A 40 3.00 -18.74 2.94
N ALA A 41 2.34 -19.13 1.84
CA ALA A 41 2.96 -19.82 0.72
C ALA A 41 4.00 -18.96 0.00
N ASN A 42 3.75 -17.65 -0.14
CA ASN A 42 4.67 -16.71 -0.76
C ASN A 42 5.89 -16.47 0.13
N VAL A 43 5.68 -16.29 1.45
CA VAL A 43 6.76 -16.18 2.45
C VAL A 43 7.64 -17.43 2.40
N GLY A 44 7.03 -18.62 2.50
CA GLY A 44 7.76 -19.89 2.46
C GLY A 44 8.55 -20.12 1.17
N ARG A 45 8.03 -19.67 0.01
CA ARG A 45 8.73 -19.77 -1.27
C ARG A 45 9.98 -18.90 -1.29
N ILE A 46 9.91 -17.66 -0.81
CA ILE A 46 11.05 -16.73 -0.77
C ILE A 46 12.11 -17.21 0.22
N MET A 47 11.71 -17.61 1.43
CA MET A 47 12.64 -18.18 2.42
C MET A 47 13.45 -19.35 1.82
N LYS A 48 12.81 -20.18 0.98
CA LYS A 48 13.44 -21.33 0.33
C LYS A 48 14.51 -20.96 -0.72
N GLN A 49 14.46 -19.76 -1.29
CA GLN A 49 15.36 -19.35 -2.39
C GLN A 49 16.83 -19.26 -1.96
N ILE A 50 17.07 -18.96 -0.69
CA ILE A 50 18.42 -18.84 -0.11
C ILE A 50 18.89 -20.12 0.60
N LEU A 51 18.09 -21.20 0.54
CA LEU A 51 18.39 -22.46 1.21
C LEU A 51 18.74 -23.56 0.20
N PRO A 52 19.47 -24.62 0.63
CA PRO A 52 19.69 -25.79 -0.20
C PRO A 52 18.40 -26.44 -0.71
N PRO A 53 18.43 -27.10 -1.90
CA PRO A 53 17.23 -27.66 -2.53
C PRO A 53 16.41 -28.61 -1.65
N ASN A 54 17.08 -29.39 -0.80
CA ASN A 54 16.47 -30.39 0.10
C ASN A 54 16.17 -29.87 1.52
N ALA A 55 16.51 -28.62 1.84
CA ALA A 55 16.24 -28.05 3.16
C ALA A 55 14.72 -28.04 3.47
N LYS A 56 14.34 -28.18 4.73
CA LYS A 56 12.94 -28.06 5.18
C LYS A 56 12.80 -26.82 6.05
N ILE A 57 11.67 -26.14 5.93
CA ILE A 57 11.31 -25.01 6.78
C ILE A 57 10.09 -25.45 7.59
N SER A 58 10.18 -25.35 8.92
CA SER A 58 9.06 -25.70 9.82
C SER A 58 7.86 -24.78 9.58
N LYS A 59 6.69 -25.17 10.09
CA LYS A 59 5.49 -24.34 10.05
C LYS A 59 5.71 -23.05 10.86
N GLU A 60 6.17 -23.20 12.10
CA GLU A 60 6.44 -22.10 13.04
C GLU A 60 7.41 -21.07 12.44
N ALA A 61 8.50 -21.50 11.80
CA ALA A 61 9.44 -20.57 11.18
C ALA A 61 8.82 -19.75 10.05
N LYS A 62 7.84 -20.29 9.31
CA LYS A 62 7.13 -19.52 8.28
C LYS A 62 6.17 -18.53 8.91
N GLU A 63 5.48 -18.90 9.99
CA GLU A 63 4.55 -18.04 10.72
C GLU A 63 5.30 -16.87 11.38
N THR A 64 6.42 -17.13 12.05
CA THR A 64 7.28 -16.07 12.61
C THR A 64 7.77 -15.13 11.52
N MET A 65 8.24 -15.64 10.38
CA MET A 65 8.69 -14.78 9.29
C MET A 65 7.54 -13.98 8.64
N GLN A 66 6.32 -14.54 8.63
CA GLN A 66 5.11 -13.87 8.14
C GLN A 66 4.75 -12.68 9.04
N GLU A 67 4.84 -12.84 10.36
CA GLU A 67 4.67 -11.74 11.32
C GLU A 67 5.76 -10.68 11.15
N CYS A 68 7.03 -11.11 11.11
CA CYS A 68 8.17 -10.19 10.97
C CYS A 68 8.11 -9.37 9.68
N VAL A 69 7.71 -9.95 8.55
CA VAL A 69 7.63 -9.21 7.28
C VAL A 69 6.48 -8.19 7.28
N SER A 70 5.35 -8.53 7.92
CA SER A 70 4.25 -7.59 8.09
C SER A 70 4.62 -6.41 9.00
N GLU A 71 5.35 -6.67 10.07
CA GLU A 71 5.93 -5.63 10.92
C GLU A 71 6.97 -4.80 10.17
N PHE A 72 7.87 -5.44 9.40
CA PHE A 72 8.86 -4.75 8.58
C PHE A 72 8.24 -3.76 7.58
N ILE A 73 7.15 -4.15 6.91
CA ILE A 73 6.40 -3.24 6.02
C ILE A 73 5.89 -2.03 6.80
N SER A 74 5.31 -2.26 7.98
CA SER A 74 4.78 -1.20 8.83
C SER A 74 5.89 -0.28 9.34
N PHE A 75 7.04 -0.85 9.71
CA PHE A 75 8.20 -0.13 10.22
C PHE A 75 8.81 0.80 9.16
N VAL A 76 9.12 0.27 7.97
CA VAL A 76 9.68 1.07 6.87
C VAL A 76 8.69 2.13 6.39
N THR A 77 7.41 1.77 6.28
CA THR A 77 6.36 2.71 5.84
C THR A 77 6.13 3.81 6.89
N GLY A 78 6.23 3.49 8.18
CA GLY A 78 6.19 4.47 9.26
C GLY A 78 7.30 5.50 9.16
N GLU A 79 8.54 5.07 8.99
CA GLU A 79 9.69 5.98 8.86
C GLU A 79 9.60 6.85 7.58
N ALA A 80 9.19 6.26 6.45
CA ALA A 80 8.98 7.00 5.21
C ALA A 80 7.83 8.02 5.32
N SER A 81 6.75 7.65 6.02
CA SER A 81 5.62 8.53 6.34
C SER A 81 6.07 9.73 7.17
N ASP A 82 6.87 9.51 8.21
CA ASP A 82 7.40 10.57 9.06
C ASP A 82 8.26 11.55 8.27
N LYS A 83 9.11 11.05 7.36
CA LYS A 83 9.88 11.89 6.44
C LYS A 83 9.00 12.74 5.54
N CYS A 84 8.00 12.11 4.91
CA CYS A 84 7.03 12.79 4.05
C CYS A 84 6.30 13.92 4.80
N HIS A 85 5.82 13.65 6.02
CA HIS A 85 5.13 14.64 6.85
C HIS A 85 6.05 15.77 7.31
N LYS A 86 7.30 15.48 7.69
CA LYS A 86 8.32 16.49 8.02
C LYS A 86 8.56 17.45 6.84
N GLU A 87 8.42 16.97 5.61
CA GLU A 87 8.50 17.79 4.38
C GLU A 87 7.16 18.43 3.96
N LYS A 88 6.15 18.43 4.84
CA LYS A 88 4.81 19.00 4.60
C LYS A 88 4.08 18.39 3.40
N ARG A 89 4.40 17.14 3.04
CA ARG A 89 3.69 16.37 2.02
C ARG A 89 2.68 15.43 2.67
N LYS A 90 1.59 15.15 1.96
CA LYS A 90 0.52 14.21 2.39
C LYS A 90 0.61 12.85 1.71
N THR A 91 1.51 12.72 0.72
CA THR A 91 1.63 11.51 -0.10
C THR A 91 3.07 11.06 -0.07
N VAL A 92 3.27 9.86 0.49
CA VAL A 92 4.55 9.15 0.49
C VAL A 92 4.88 8.77 -0.95
N ASN A 93 6.13 9.02 -1.35
CA ASN A 93 6.64 8.65 -2.66
C ASN A 93 7.76 7.60 -2.57
N GLY A 94 8.28 7.15 -3.71
CA GLY A 94 9.37 6.16 -3.72
C GLY A 94 10.70 6.65 -3.15
N ASP A 95 10.97 7.97 -3.20
CA ASP A 95 12.20 8.53 -2.66
C ASP A 95 12.18 8.55 -1.13
N ASP A 96 11.01 8.74 -0.51
CA ASP A 96 10.80 8.61 0.94
C ASP A 96 11.16 7.21 1.43
N VAL A 97 10.74 6.18 0.70
CA VAL A 97 11.05 4.79 1.02
C VAL A 97 12.56 4.56 0.89
N CYS A 98 13.19 5.03 -0.19
CA CYS A 98 14.65 4.90 -0.35
C CYS A 98 15.42 5.61 0.77
N TRP A 99 14.93 6.75 1.27
CA TRP A 99 15.51 7.44 2.41
C TRP A 99 15.33 6.64 3.71
N ALA A 100 14.13 6.10 3.95
CA ALA A 100 13.83 5.31 5.14
C ALA A 100 14.76 4.10 5.28
N PHE A 101 15.07 3.39 4.19
CA PHE A 101 16.04 2.28 4.24
C PHE A 101 17.40 2.72 4.80
N GLY A 102 17.94 3.86 4.39
CA GLY A 102 19.19 4.39 4.95
C GLY A 102 19.03 4.86 6.40
N ALA A 103 17.93 5.55 6.72
CA ALA A 103 17.68 6.03 8.08
C ALA A 103 17.54 4.90 9.11
N LEU A 104 17.01 3.74 8.68
CA LEU A 104 16.83 2.55 9.51
C LEU A 104 18.07 1.64 9.57
N GLY A 105 19.17 2.00 8.90
CA GLY A 105 20.42 1.22 8.89
C GLY A 105 20.44 0.05 7.91
N PHE A 106 19.56 0.04 6.90
CA PHE A 106 19.57 -0.91 5.79
C PHE A 106 20.32 -0.36 4.57
N ASP A 107 21.50 0.23 4.79
CA ASP A 107 22.27 0.94 3.77
C ASP A 107 22.56 0.10 2.52
N ASP A 108 22.84 -1.19 2.69
CA ASP A 108 23.09 -2.15 1.61
C ASP A 108 21.91 -2.28 0.62
N TYR A 109 20.71 -1.86 1.02
CA TYR A 109 19.50 -1.92 0.19
C TYR A 109 19.16 -0.60 -0.50
N VAL A 110 19.79 0.52 -0.12
CA VAL A 110 19.47 1.86 -0.65
C VAL A 110 19.72 1.94 -2.16
N ASP A 111 20.90 1.51 -2.62
CA ASP A 111 21.26 1.55 -4.04
C ASP A 111 20.45 0.59 -4.92
N PRO A 112 20.23 -0.69 -4.51
CA PRO A 112 19.25 -1.55 -5.16
C PRO A 112 17.86 -0.90 -5.28
N MET A 113 17.38 -0.24 -4.22
CA MET A 113 16.04 0.36 -4.22
C MET A 113 15.94 1.57 -5.14
N ARG A 114 16.94 2.44 -5.17
CA ARG A 114 16.99 3.56 -6.14
C ARG A 114 17.02 3.08 -7.57
N ARG A 115 17.80 2.02 -7.87
CA ARG A 115 17.83 1.42 -9.22
C ARG A 115 16.46 0.85 -9.60
N TYR A 116 15.78 0.19 -8.67
CA TYR A 116 14.42 -0.30 -8.90
C TYR A 116 13.43 0.85 -9.18
N LEU A 117 13.44 1.89 -8.35
CA LEU A 117 12.58 3.06 -8.51
C LEU A 117 12.80 3.75 -9.87
N HIS A 118 14.05 3.89 -10.30
CA HIS A 118 14.38 4.46 -11.60
C HIS A 118 13.79 3.63 -12.75
N LYS A 119 13.98 2.30 -12.74
CA LYS A 119 13.40 1.39 -13.74
C LYS A 119 11.87 1.45 -13.74
N TYR A 120 11.24 1.49 -12.58
CA TYR A 120 9.79 1.61 -12.44
C TYR A 120 9.26 2.88 -13.09
N ARG A 121 9.91 4.03 -12.86
CA ARG A 121 9.55 5.32 -13.47
C ARG A 121 9.63 5.30 -15.00
N VAL A 122 10.66 4.66 -15.56
CA VAL A 122 10.80 4.49 -17.03
C VAL A 122 9.66 3.63 -17.57
N LEU A 123 9.41 2.46 -16.97
CA LEU A 123 8.37 1.52 -17.42
C LEU A 123 6.95 2.11 -17.33
N GLU A 124 6.63 2.85 -16.28
CA GLU A 124 5.35 3.55 -16.16
C GLU A 124 5.24 4.71 -17.15
N GLY A 125 6.34 5.43 -17.42
CA GLY A 125 6.40 6.46 -18.45
C GLY A 125 6.13 5.92 -19.85
N ASP A 126 6.77 4.80 -20.21
CA ASP A 126 6.57 4.12 -21.49
C ASP A 126 5.12 3.60 -21.63
N ARG A 127 4.54 3.06 -20.55
CA ARG A 127 3.13 2.63 -20.54
C ARG A 127 2.18 3.81 -20.75
N ALA A 128 2.44 4.94 -20.11
CA ALA A 128 1.64 6.16 -20.29
C ALA A 128 1.76 6.69 -21.74
N ALA A 129 2.95 6.66 -22.33
CA ALA A 129 3.17 7.06 -23.72
C ALA A 129 2.47 6.12 -24.72
N ALA A 130 2.52 4.80 -24.51
CA ALA A 130 1.82 3.81 -25.31
C ALA A 130 0.29 3.99 -25.24
N ALA A 131 -0.25 4.27 -24.06
CA ALA A 131 -1.67 4.59 -23.87
C ALA A 131 -2.09 5.91 -24.53
N ALA A 132 -1.21 6.91 -24.61
CA ALA A 132 -1.47 8.16 -25.31
C ALA A 132 -1.44 8.00 -26.85
N SER A 133 -0.48 7.23 -27.37
CA SER A 133 -0.33 6.97 -28.81
C SER A 133 -1.49 6.16 -29.40
N SER A 134 -2.06 5.22 -28.62
CA SER A 134 -3.26 4.46 -29.02
C SER A 134 -4.55 5.30 -29.06
N ARG A 135 -4.57 6.48 -28.43
CA ARG A 135 -5.69 7.44 -28.49
C ARG A 135 -5.54 8.50 -29.59
N GLY A 136 -4.37 8.59 -30.24
CA GLY A 136 -4.06 9.59 -31.27
C GLY A 136 -4.32 9.15 -32.72
N GLY A 137 -4.81 7.93 -32.94
CA GLY A 137 -5.04 7.35 -34.28
C GLY A 137 -6.38 7.74 -34.92
N GLY A 138 -6.74 9.03 -34.93
CA GLY A 138 -7.84 9.58 -35.73
C GLY A 138 -7.26 10.45 -36.84
N GLY A 139 -7.14 9.91 -38.05
CA GLY A 139 -6.46 10.55 -39.17
C GLY A 139 -7.11 11.86 -39.66
N PRO A 140 -6.39 12.66 -40.47
CA PRO A 140 -6.85 13.96 -40.96
C PRO A 140 -7.73 13.78 -42.21
N GLY A 141 -8.86 14.50 -42.30
CA GLY A 141 -9.60 14.56 -43.57
C GLY A 141 -10.94 15.28 -43.53
N GLY A 142 -10.97 16.51 -44.08
CA GLY A 142 -12.15 17.09 -44.73
C GLY A 142 -12.56 18.50 -44.27
N PRO A 143 -12.48 19.54 -45.14
CA PRO A 143 -13.10 20.84 -44.88
C PRO A 143 -14.56 20.83 -45.35
N GLY A 144 -15.48 21.28 -44.50
CA GLY A 144 -16.92 21.39 -44.83
C GLY A 144 -17.57 22.40 -43.91
N GLY A 145 -18.19 23.43 -44.48
CA GLY A 145 -18.56 24.68 -43.80
C GLY A 145 -19.91 24.68 -43.07
N GLY A 146 -20.17 25.82 -42.42
CA GLY A 146 -21.51 26.28 -42.03
C GLY A 146 -21.68 26.57 -40.52
N PRO A 147 -22.07 27.80 -40.11
CA PRO A 147 -22.33 28.13 -38.71
C PRO A 147 -23.81 27.91 -38.37
N THR A 148 -24.08 27.31 -37.21
CA THR A 148 -25.39 27.41 -36.56
C THR A 148 -25.20 27.59 -35.07
N ASP A 149 -25.68 28.72 -34.58
CA ASP A 149 -25.81 29.10 -33.17
C ASP A 149 -26.64 28.08 -32.38
N HIS A 150 -26.31 27.83 -31.11
CA HIS A 150 -27.29 27.60 -30.04
C HIS A 150 -26.65 27.65 -28.63
N HIS A 151 -27.29 28.41 -27.75
CA HIS A 151 -27.00 28.61 -26.32
C HIS A 151 -27.44 27.38 -25.49
N PRO A 152 -26.91 27.13 -24.28
CA PRO A 152 -26.94 25.82 -23.63
C PRO A 152 -28.09 25.65 -22.63
N ALA A 153 -28.59 24.42 -22.51
CA ALA A 153 -29.40 23.98 -21.38
C ALA A 153 -29.07 22.52 -21.03
N SER A 154 -28.32 22.38 -19.92
CA SER A 154 -28.43 21.35 -18.88
C SER A 154 -29.25 20.09 -19.17
N THR A 155 -28.61 18.92 -19.20
CA THR A 155 -29.12 17.68 -18.55
C THR A 155 -28.00 16.67 -18.25
N SER A 156 -28.09 16.13 -17.03
CA SER A 156 -27.77 14.77 -16.56
C SER A 156 -26.36 14.13 -16.63
N SER A 157 -26.03 13.54 -15.47
CA SER A 157 -25.45 12.20 -15.31
C SER A 157 -24.01 11.95 -15.79
N ALA A 158 -23.11 11.75 -14.83
CA ALA A 158 -22.16 10.63 -14.90
C ALA A 158 -21.60 10.31 -13.51
N ALA A 159 -22.00 9.16 -12.97
CA ALA A 159 -21.27 8.45 -11.95
C ALA A 159 -19.85 8.15 -12.46
N GLY A 160 -18.83 8.61 -11.72
CA GLY A 160 -17.44 8.31 -12.04
C GLY A 160 -17.12 6.83 -11.81
N PRO A 161 -16.30 6.18 -12.66
CA PRO A 161 -15.98 4.78 -12.52
C PRO A 161 -15.11 4.53 -11.28
N ARG A 162 -15.57 3.60 -10.44
CA ARG A 162 -14.80 3.00 -9.35
C ARG A 162 -13.54 2.36 -9.93
N ALA A 163 -12.38 2.77 -9.43
CA ALA A 163 -11.12 2.10 -9.74
C ALA A 163 -11.23 0.63 -9.34
N ALA A 164 -11.16 -0.26 -10.33
CA ALA A 164 -11.07 -1.69 -10.11
C ALA A 164 -9.76 -2.00 -9.39
N ALA A 165 -9.86 -2.75 -8.29
CA ALA A 165 -8.72 -3.29 -7.56
C ALA A 165 -7.83 -4.09 -8.52
N GLY A 166 -6.59 -3.63 -8.70
CA GLY A 166 -5.58 -4.29 -9.50
C GLY A 166 -5.15 -5.59 -8.82
N HIS A 167 -5.42 -6.69 -9.50
CA HIS A 167 -4.95 -8.03 -9.20
C HIS A 167 -3.42 -8.09 -9.31
N PHE A 168 -2.71 -8.24 -8.19
CA PHE A 168 -1.25 -8.43 -8.16
C PHE A 168 -0.90 -9.84 -8.67
N MET A 169 -0.54 -9.97 -9.94
CA MET A 169 0.12 -11.17 -10.45
C MET A 169 1.63 -11.10 -10.16
N PHE A 170 2.08 -11.74 -9.08
CA PHE A 170 3.49 -12.07 -8.93
C PHE A 170 3.74 -13.42 -9.63
N GLY A 171 4.14 -13.37 -10.91
CA GLY A 171 4.34 -14.57 -11.72
C GLY A 171 5.33 -14.38 -12.86
N ALA A 172 6.53 -14.94 -12.66
CA ALA A 172 7.44 -15.49 -13.68
C ALA A 172 7.90 -14.59 -14.84
N ALA A 173 9.06 -13.95 -14.69
CA ALA A 173 9.99 -13.69 -15.80
C ALA A 173 11.38 -13.33 -15.26
N MET A 174 12.14 -14.33 -14.80
CA MET A 174 13.60 -14.26 -14.87
C MET A 174 14.09 -15.53 -15.56
N ASP A 175 14.37 -15.31 -16.83
CA ASP A 175 15.02 -16.17 -17.80
C ASP A 175 16.32 -16.75 -17.22
N ARG A 176 16.49 -18.08 -17.30
CA ARG A 176 17.75 -18.78 -16.99
C ARG A 176 18.62 -18.72 -18.25
N PRO A 177 19.93 -18.40 -18.16
CA PRO A 177 20.81 -18.64 -19.29
C PRO A 177 21.15 -20.14 -19.34
N ASP A 178 20.87 -20.74 -20.50
CA ASP A 178 21.42 -22.00 -20.95
C ASP A 178 22.95 -21.94 -20.95
N ASN A 179 23.61 -22.90 -20.30
CA ASN A 179 24.98 -23.26 -20.68
C ASN A 179 25.16 -24.77 -20.61
N ASN A 180 24.73 -25.41 -21.69
CA ASN A 180 25.27 -26.69 -22.13
C ASN A 180 26.53 -26.42 -22.95
N THR A 181 27.70 -26.53 -22.33
CA THR A 181 28.93 -26.83 -23.06
C THR A 181 29.51 -28.10 -22.50
N SER A 182 29.18 -29.18 -23.20
CA SER A 182 29.90 -30.45 -23.27
C SER A 182 31.41 -30.24 -23.33
N SER A 183 32.16 -30.91 -22.44
CA SER A 183 33.40 -31.66 -22.77
C SER A 183 34.08 -32.19 -21.50
N ARG A 184 33.93 -33.49 -21.24
CA ARG A 184 35.01 -34.39 -20.78
C ARG A 184 35.50 -35.13 -22.04
N PRO A 185 36.79 -35.50 -22.22
CA PRO A 185 37.53 -36.47 -21.38
C PRO A 185 39.02 -36.09 -21.21
N PHE A 186 39.90 -36.72 -20.43
CA PHE A 186 39.94 -37.97 -19.64
C PHE A 186 40.27 -37.67 -18.19
#